data_AF-A0A7X7QMJ2-F1
#
_entry.id   AF-A0A7X7QMJ2-F1
#
_cell.length_a   1.000
_cell.length_b   1.000
_cell.length_c   1.000
_cell.angle_alpha   90.00
_cell.angle_beta   90.00
_cell.angle_gamma   90.00
#
_symmetry.space_group_name_H-M   'P 1'
#
loop_
_entity.id
_entity.type
_entity.pdbx_description
1 polymer ?
#
loop_
_entity_poly.entity_id
_entity_poly.type
_entity_poly.pdbx_seq_one_letter_code
_entity_poly.pdbx_strand_id
1 'polypeptide(L)'
;MVNRTHTMQLCQCDLTASAGRDAAVAAILDGHNRRWGARLDGFRAYAGAPWWSPGLIVTPELRGRYECWLPVAEFCADLARLGRAFLPAPSWVPRRLRSGAGEPSAGSSAAPLSLPDLWARLPTCLAARVAFGEADLPALFAALADPPRFGTDSARYEAQRAALAALCRGAAGRGRRLTLVDLACGVGLGTYEAAVTAAAAIGAPPRVLGLTLEPLEAWMASRCCLPHDPGREPRLRRLAAQAPPVDFLAADVRHLPLALANAVDVILCNGLVGGDHLRRQDDLAAVLREARRLLVPGGALLVANRFHDGCRAAVERFADLARSAGWHVDGTWHDLRLTP
;
A
#
# COMPACT_ATOMS: atom_id res chain seq x y z
N MET A 1 -21.50 10.48 12.90
CA MET A 1 -20.83 9.48 13.77
C MET A 1 -20.61 8.23 12.94
N VAL A 2 -19.36 7.84 12.70
CA VAL A 2 -19.06 6.55 12.05
C VAL A 2 -19.44 5.45 13.03
N ASN A 3 -20.09 4.39 12.56
CA ASN A 3 -20.42 3.22 13.36
C ASN A 3 -19.09 2.56 13.80
N ARG A 4 -18.59 2.96 14.98
CA ARG A 4 -17.24 2.65 15.48
C ARG A 4 -17.01 1.16 15.72
N THR A 5 -18.06 0.35 15.75
CA THR A 5 -18.03 -1.00 16.30
C THR A 5 -17.59 -2.10 15.36
N HIS A 6 -17.52 -1.91 14.04
CA HIS A 6 -17.02 -2.96 13.12
C HIS A 6 -15.73 -2.59 12.39
N THR A 7 -15.51 -1.31 12.07
CA THR A 7 -14.35 -0.90 11.28
C THR A 7 -13.11 -0.59 12.13
N MET A 8 -13.27 -0.08 13.36
CA MET A 8 -12.12 0.15 14.26
C MET A 8 -11.62 -1.13 14.94
N GLN A 9 -12.45 -2.17 15.03
CA GLN A 9 -12.07 -3.44 15.67
C GLN A 9 -10.97 -4.19 14.89
N LEU A 10 -10.81 -3.91 13.59
CA LEU A 10 -9.84 -4.57 12.72
C LEU A 10 -8.38 -4.11 12.95
N CYS A 11 -8.14 -2.88 13.43
CA CYS A 11 -6.77 -2.37 13.64
C CYS A 11 -6.14 -2.79 14.98
N GLN A 12 -6.93 -3.41 15.87
CA GLN A 12 -6.47 -3.86 17.18
C GLN A 12 -6.06 -5.33 17.21
N CYS A 13 -6.26 -6.11 16.14
CA CYS A 13 -5.79 -7.49 16.09
C CYS A 13 -4.26 -7.54 16.15
N ASP A 14 -3.72 -8.17 17.18
CA ASP A 14 -2.34 -8.64 17.14
C ASP A 14 -2.27 -9.82 16.16
N LEU A 15 -1.27 -9.82 15.28
CA LEU A 15 -0.94 -10.98 14.44
C LEU A 15 -0.32 -12.12 15.27
N THR A 16 -0.29 -11.99 16.61
CA THR A 16 0.14 -13.03 17.54
C THR A 16 -1.03 -13.95 17.88
N ALA A 17 -0.88 -15.20 17.45
CA ALA A 17 -1.50 -16.46 17.86
C ALA A 17 -2.69 -16.45 18.84
N SER A 18 -3.72 -17.21 18.48
CA SER A 18 -4.79 -17.67 19.37
C SER A 18 -4.78 -19.20 19.33
N ALA A 19 -4.68 -19.88 20.47
CA ALA A 19 -4.30 -21.30 20.59
C ALA A 19 -4.95 -22.31 19.60
N GLY A 20 -6.20 -22.11 19.17
CA GLY A 20 -6.88 -23.00 18.20
C GLY A 20 -6.57 -22.69 16.72
N ARG A 21 -6.20 -21.44 16.41
CA ARG A 21 -5.74 -21.02 15.07
C ARG A 21 -4.35 -21.59 14.78
N ASP A 22 -3.55 -21.79 15.82
CA ASP A 22 -2.14 -22.11 15.71
C ASP A 22 -1.91 -23.53 15.13
N ALA A 23 -2.67 -24.53 15.57
CA ALA A 23 -2.55 -25.90 15.04
C ALA A 23 -2.95 -26.02 13.55
N ALA A 24 -3.99 -25.29 13.12
CA ALA A 24 -4.43 -25.28 11.72
C ALA A 24 -3.42 -24.57 10.82
N VAL A 25 -2.86 -23.45 11.30
CA VAL A 25 -1.78 -22.73 10.61
C VAL A 25 -0.54 -23.62 10.48
N ALA A 26 -0.12 -24.28 11.58
CA ALA A 26 1.02 -25.19 11.60
C ALA A 26 0.88 -26.31 10.55
N ALA A 27 -0.28 -26.99 10.51
CA ALA A 27 -0.52 -28.07 9.55
C ALA A 27 -0.47 -27.60 8.08
N ILE A 28 -1.01 -26.42 7.78
CA ILE A 28 -0.97 -25.83 6.43
C ILE A 28 0.47 -25.44 6.07
N LEU A 29 1.20 -24.84 7.01
CA LEU A 29 2.59 -24.43 6.85
C LEU A 29 3.50 -25.64 6.59
N ASP A 30 3.34 -26.71 7.38
CA ASP A 30 4.07 -27.97 7.20
C ASP A 30 3.82 -28.58 5.83
N GLY A 31 2.55 -28.59 5.39
CA GLY A 31 2.17 -29.06 4.06
C GLY A 31 2.82 -28.25 2.94
N HIS A 32 2.80 -26.91 3.07
CA HIS A 32 3.47 -25.99 2.14
C HIS A 32 4.98 -26.27 2.09
N ASN A 33 5.65 -26.28 3.24
CA ASN A 33 7.10 -26.46 3.35
C ASN A 33 7.57 -27.79 2.76
N ARG A 34 6.87 -28.90 3.05
CA ARG A 34 7.22 -30.22 2.49
C ARG A 34 7.09 -30.23 0.96
N ARG A 35 5.97 -29.75 0.43
CA ARG A 35 5.70 -29.73 -1.02
C ARG A 35 6.74 -28.90 -1.76
N TRP A 36 6.97 -27.67 -1.30
CA TRP A 36 7.82 -26.73 -2.01
C TRP A 36 9.30 -26.97 -1.78
N GLY A 37 9.70 -27.47 -0.60
CA GLY A 37 11.04 -27.97 -0.35
C GLY A 37 11.41 -29.09 -1.34
N ALA A 38 10.58 -30.13 -1.44
CA ALA A 38 10.80 -31.23 -2.37
C ALA A 38 10.88 -30.77 -3.85
N ARG A 39 10.05 -29.80 -4.26
CA ARG A 39 10.11 -29.22 -5.61
C ARG A 39 11.40 -28.43 -5.84
N LEU A 40 11.85 -27.63 -4.86
CA LEU A 40 13.08 -26.86 -4.99
C LEU A 40 14.30 -27.78 -5.03
N ASP A 41 14.32 -28.85 -4.25
CA ASP A 41 15.38 -29.87 -4.29
C ASP A 41 15.41 -30.57 -5.64
N GLY A 42 14.25 -30.96 -6.18
CA GLY A 42 14.13 -31.50 -7.53
C GLY A 42 14.64 -30.52 -8.60
N PHE A 43 14.20 -29.26 -8.54
CA PHE A 43 14.69 -28.22 -9.44
C PHE A 43 16.22 -28.09 -9.41
N ARG A 44 16.81 -28.03 -8.21
CA ARG A 44 18.27 -27.91 -8.07
C ARG A 44 19.03 -29.14 -8.58
N ALA A 45 18.48 -30.33 -8.39
CA ALA A 45 19.10 -31.57 -8.85
C ALA A 45 19.08 -31.73 -10.38
N TYR A 46 18.00 -31.29 -11.05
CA TYR A 46 17.76 -31.66 -12.45
C TYR A 46 17.74 -30.48 -13.43
N ALA A 47 17.41 -29.26 -13.00
CA ALA A 47 17.24 -28.12 -13.91
C ALA A 47 18.56 -27.37 -14.19
N GLY A 48 19.59 -27.59 -13.37
CA GLY A 48 20.91 -26.97 -13.49
C GLY A 48 20.92 -25.45 -13.24
N ALA A 49 22.12 -24.87 -13.14
CA ALA A 49 22.34 -23.44 -12.97
C ALA A 49 21.85 -22.62 -14.19
N PRO A 50 21.58 -21.29 -14.04
CA PRO A 50 21.76 -20.50 -12.82
C PRO A 50 20.60 -20.64 -11.84
N TRP A 51 20.92 -20.65 -10.55
CA TRP A 51 19.94 -20.51 -9.48
C TRP A 51 19.74 -19.03 -9.15
N TRP A 52 18.57 -18.72 -8.59
CA TRP A 52 18.24 -17.36 -8.20
C TRP A 52 19.28 -16.78 -7.24
N SER A 53 19.70 -15.56 -7.55
CA SER A 53 20.50 -14.69 -6.70
C SER A 53 20.10 -13.24 -6.97
N PRO A 54 20.38 -12.29 -6.04
CA PRO A 54 20.18 -10.87 -6.31
C PRO A 54 20.95 -10.44 -7.57
N GLY A 55 20.26 -9.76 -8.49
CA GLY A 55 20.84 -9.29 -9.76
C GLY A 55 20.77 -10.29 -10.92
N LEU A 56 20.26 -11.51 -10.72
CA LEU A 56 20.04 -12.46 -11.80
C LEU A 56 19.06 -11.90 -12.85
N ILE A 57 19.49 -11.87 -14.11
CA ILE A 57 18.65 -11.49 -15.25
C ILE A 57 17.74 -12.67 -15.60
N VAL A 58 16.43 -12.52 -15.37
CA VAL A 58 15.44 -13.58 -15.63
C VAL A 58 14.96 -13.53 -17.08
N THR A 59 15.61 -14.30 -17.95
CA THR A 59 15.19 -14.45 -19.37
C THR A 59 13.89 -15.27 -19.50
N PRO A 60 13.19 -15.21 -20.65
CA PRO A 60 12.01 -16.06 -20.90
C PRO A 60 12.28 -17.56 -20.75
N GLU A 61 13.46 -18.03 -21.17
CA GLU A 61 13.85 -19.45 -21.08
C GLU A 61 14.09 -19.86 -19.64
N LEU A 62 14.79 -19.00 -18.87
CA LEU A 62 15.00 -19.25 -17.44
C LEU A 62 13.66 -19.23 -16.69
N ARG A 63 12.78 -18.31 -17.04
CA ARG A 63 11.42 -18.25 -16.51
C ARG A 63 10.66 -19.55 -16.77
N GLY A 64 10.66 -20.03 -18.02
CA GLY A 64 10.02 -21.30 -18.39
C GLY A 64 10.58 -22.47 -17.61
N ARG A 65 11.91 -22.53 -17.41
CA ARG A 65 12.55 -23.56 -16.59
C ARG A 65 12.07 -23.53 -15.14
N TYR A 66 11.99 -22.34 -14.54
CA TYR A 66 11.44 -22.21 -13.19
C TYR A 66 9.98 -22.66 -13.14
N GLU A 67 9.13 -22.23 -14.08
CA GLU A 67 7.72 -22.59 -14.09
C GLU A 67 7.44 -24.09 -14.28
N CYS A 68 8.31 -24.82 -14.98
CA CYS A 68 8.18 -26.28 -15.12
C CYS A 68 8.30 -27.04 -13.79
N TRP A 69 9.09 -26.51 -12.84
CA TRP A 69 9.38 -27.20 -11.57
C TRP A 69 8.73 -26.51 -10.36
N LEU A 70 8.61 -25.19 -10.45
CA LEU A 70 8.24 -24.28 -9.40
C LEU A 70 7.16 -23.29 -9.89
N PRO A 71 5.98 -23.79 -10.31
CA PRO A 71 4.94 -22.97 -10.91
C PRO A 71 4.46 -21.89 -9.94
N VAL A 72 4.69 -20.61 -10.27
CA VAL A 72 4.44 -19.50 -9.37
C VAL A 72 2.96 -19.36 -9.00
N ALA A 73 2.05 -19.70 -9.91
CA ALA A 73 0.62 -19.64 -9.66
C ALA A 73 0.21 -20.59 -8.52
N GLU A 74 0.76 -21.81 -8.50
CA GLU A 74 0.52 -22.77 -7.42
C GLU A 74 1.16 -22.30 -6.10
N PHE A 75 2.36 -21.71 -6.17
CA PHE A 75 3.03 -21.19 -4.98
C PHE A 75 2.22 -20.05 -4.34
N CYS A 76 1.77 -19.10 -5.16
CA CYS A 76 0.93 -18.00 -4.71
C CYS A 76 -0.42 -18.50 -4.18
N ALA A 77 -1.02 -19.53 -4.77
CA ALA A 77 -2.25 -20.12 -4.27
C ALA A 77 -2.07 -20.78 -2.89
N ASP A 78 -0.96 -21.50 -2.68
CA ASP A 78 -0.62 -22.08 -1.38
C ASP A 78 -0.35 -20.98 -0.34
N LEU A 79 0.39 -19.92 -0.69
CA LEU A 79 0.58 -18.76 0.18
C LEU A 79 -0.75 -18.06 0.50
N ALA A 80 -1.67 -17.95 -0.46
CA ALA A 80 -2.99 -17.39 -0.22
C ALA A 80 -3.80 -18.26 0.76
N ARG A 81 -3.69 -19.59 0.65
CA ARG A 81 -4.32 -20.53 1.59
C ARG A 81 -3.75 -20.38 2.99
N LEU A 82 -2.43 -20.31 3.11
CA LEU A 82 -1.75 -20.05 4.38
C LEU A 82 -2.18 -18.69 4.97
N GLY A 83 -2.25 -17.66 4.13
CA GLY A 83 -2.72 -16.33 4.54
C GLY A 83 -4.16 -16.31 5.04
N ARG A 84 -5.06 -17.08 4.42
CA ARG A 84 -6.46 -17.22 4.91
C ARG A 84 -6.55 -17.86 6.29
N ALA A 85 -5.61 -18.73 6.65
CA ALA A 85 -5.56 -19.36 7.96
C ALA A 85 -4.86 -18.49 9.01
N PHE A 86 -3.80 -17.79 8.62
CA PHE A 86 -2.97 -16.98 9.52
C PHE A 86 -3.57 -15.59 9.80
N LEU A 87 -4.06 -14.90 8.75
CA LEU A 87 -4.48 -13.51 8.85
C LEU A 87 -5.89 -13.36 9.47
N PRO A 88 -6.21 -12.21 10.09
CA PRO A 88 -7.48 -12.02 10.80
C PRO A 88 -8.74 -12.21 9.95
N ALA A 89 -8.67 -11.92 8.65
CA ALA A 89 -9.77 -12.10 7.72
C ALA A 89 -9.28 -12.42 6.30
N PRO A 90 -10.10 -13.06 5.44
CA PRO A 90 -9.73 -13.32 4.04
C PRO A 90 -9.38 -12.04 3.26
N SER A 91 -10.02 -10.92 3.61
CA SER A 91 -9.74 -9.61 3.04
C SER A 91 -8.39 -9.01 3.43
N TRP A 92 -7.58 -9.68 4.27
CA TRP A 92 -6.22 -9.27 4.61
C TRP A 92 -5.14 -9.96 3.78
N VAL A 93 -5.47 -11.06 3.09
CA VAL A 93 -4.52 -11.76 2.21
C VAL A 93 -4.00 -10.77 1.17
N PRO A 94 -2.69 -10.49 1.04
CA PRO A 94 -2.20 -9.45 0.13
C PRO A 94 -2.81 -9.57 -1.28
N ARG A 95 -3.25 -8.46 -1.89
CA ARG A 95 -4.00 -8.52 -3.16
C ARG A 95 -3.23 -9.24 -4.27
N ARG A 96 -1.89 -9.15 -4.24
CA ARG A 96 -0.99 -9.86 -5.16
C ARG A 96 -1.20 -11.37 -5.17
N LEU A 97 -1.64 -11.96 -4.06
CA LEU A 97 -1.95 -13.39 -3.95
C LEU A 97 -3.39 -13.75 -4.33
N ARG A 98 -4.30 -12.78 -4.46
CA ARG A 98 -5.72 -13.04 -4.78
C ARG A 98 -5.99 -13.26 -6.27
N SER A 99 -5.01 -12.93 -7.12
CA SER A 99 -5.19 -12.86 -8.58
C SER A 99 -5.35 -14.22 -9.29
N GLY A 100 -5.41 -15.34 -8.57
CA GLY A 100 -5.66 -16.68 -9.13
C GLY A 100 -7.13 -17.11 -9.15
N ALA A 101 -8.05 -16.33 -8.55
CA ALA A 101 -9.46 -16.70 -8.38
C ALA A 101 -10.39 -15.82 -9.22
N GLY A 102 -10.30 -15.88 -10.55
CA GLY A 102 -11.37 -15.43 -11.46
C GLY A 102 -11.79 -13.95 -11.45
N GLU A 103 -11.27 -13.10 -10.58
CA GLU A 103 -11.59 -11.66 -10.58
C GLU A 103 -10.61 -10.89 -11.45
N PRO A 104 -11.06 -10.29 -12.57
CA PRO A 104 -10.25 -9.38 -13.36
C PRO A 104 -10.04 -8.10 -12.54
N SER A 105 -9.00 -8.08 -11.72
CA SER A 105 -8.53 -6.85 -11.08
C SER A 105 -7.95 -5.95 -12.15
N ALA A 106 -8.79 -5.09 -12.72
CA ALA A 106 -8.37 -3.99 -13.57
C ALA A 106 -7.29 -3.17 -12.83
N GLY A 107 -6.04 -3.27 -13.30
CA GLY A 107 -4.93 -2.51 -12.76
C GLY A 107 -4.01 -3.22 -11.75
N SER A 108 -3.89 -4.55 -11.76
CA SER A 108 -2.81 -5.17 -10.96
C SER A 108 -1.46 -5.01 -11.66
N SER A 109 -0.45 -4.58 -10.90
CA SER A 109 0.94 -5.00 -11.09
C SER A 109 0.91 -6.47 -11.48
N ALA A 110 1.37 -6.82 -12.69
CA ALA A 110 1.22 -8.16 -13.21
C ALA A 110 1.60 -9.18 -12.12
N ALA A 111 0.72 -10.18 -11.92
CA ALA A 111 1.05 -11.33 -11.09
C ALA A 111 2.47 -11.79 -11.46
N PRO A 112 3.31 -12.17 -10.49
CA PRO A 112 4.67 -12.58 -10.80
C PRO A 112 4.62 -13.66 -11.87
N LEU A 113 5.40 -13.47 -12.94
CA LEU A 113 5.42 -14.41 -14.07
C LEU A 113 6.22 -15.68 -13.74
N SER A 114 7.00 -15.63 -12.65
CA SER A 114 7.67 -16.78 -12.06
C SER A 114 8.12 -16.54 -10.62
N LEU A 115 8.59 -17.59 -9.93
CA LEU A 115 9.20 -17.45 -8.59
C LEU A 115 10.39 -16.48 -8.55
N PRO A 116 11.34 -16.49 -9.51
CA PRO A 116 12.37 -15.46 -9.60
C PRO A 116 11.84 -14.02 -9.60
N ASP A 117 10.76 -13.76 -10.35
CA ASP A 117 10.13 -12.44 -10.44
C ASP A 117 9.46 -12.06 -9.09
N LEU A 118 8.94 -13.04 -8.34
CA LEU A 118 8.43 -12.84 -6.98
C LEU A 118 9.57 -12.57 -5.98
N TRP A 119 10.61 -13.40 -5.97
CA TRP A 119 11.74 -13.28 -5.05
C TRP A 119 12.52 -11.97 -5.24
N ALA A 120 12.63 -11.48 -6.48
CA ALA A 120 13.23 -10.17 -6.77
C ALA A 120 12.49 -9.00 -6.09
N ARG A 121 11.24 -9.21 -5.66
CA ARG A 121 10.41 -8.22 -4.97
C ARG A 121 10.31 -8.45 -3.47
N LEU A 122 10.97 -9.47 -2.92
CA LEU A 122 10.96 -9.74 -1.49
C LEU A 122 12.25 -9.21 -0.84
N PRO A 123 12.22 -8.88 0.47
CA PRO A 123 13.43 -8.63 1.25
C PRO A 123 14.42 -9.80 1.14
N THR A 124 15.72 -9.51 1.25
CA THR A 124 16.78 -10.51 1.11
C THR A 124 16.65 -11.69 2.08
N CYS A 125 16.10 -11.48 3.28
CA CYS A 125 15.83 -12.54 4.26
C CYS A 125 14.67 -13.49 3.88
N LEU A 126 13.86 -13.11 2.89
CA LEU A 126 12.71 -13.87 2.38
C LEU A 126 12.91 -14.35 0.93
N ALA A 127 13.81 -13.72 0.18
CA ALA A 127 14.08 -14.06 -1.21
C ALA A 127 14.75 -15.44 -1.36
N ALA A 128 14.49 -16.13 -2.48
CA ALA A 128 14.90 -17.53 -2.75
C ALA A 128 14.41 -18.58 -1.74
N ARG A 129 13.52 -18.22 -0.82
CA ARG A 129 12.89 -19.17 0.11
C ARG A 129 11.57 -19.68 -0.47
N VAL A 130 11.33 -20.96 -0.20
CA VAL A 130 10.05 -21.64 -0.47
C VAL A 130 9.49 -22.32 0.78
N ALA A 131 10.21 -22.20 1.90
CA ALA A 131 9.83 -22.77 3.18
C ALA A 131 10.04 -21.72 4.29
N PHE A 132 9.11 -21.71 5.23
CA PHE A 132 8.97 -20.67 6.24
C PHE A 132 8.66 -21.27 7.61
N GLY A 133 9.18 -20.68 8.68
CA GLY A 133 8.70 -20.93 10.03
C GLY A 133 7.50 -20.06 10.37
N GLU A 134 6.77 -20.38 11.44
CA GLU A 134 5.64 -19.56 11.91
C GLU A 134 6.06 -18.12 12.22
N ALA A 135 7.26 -17.93 12.77
CA ALA A 135 7.84 -16.63 13.06
C ALA A 135 8.11 -15.78 11.80
N ASP A 136 8.22 -16.39 10.62
CA ASP A 136 8.41 -15.66 9.35
C ASP A 136 7.10 -15.08 8.81
N LEU A 137 5.94 -15.62 9.22
CA LEU A 137 4.65 -15.28 8.59
C LEU A 137 4.29 -13.79 8.67
N PRO A 138 4.49 -13.08 9.80
CA PRO A 138 4.27 -11.63 9.84
C PRO A 138 5.11 -10.89 8.79
N ALA A 139 6.42 -11.19 8.70
CA ALA A 139 7.31 -10.55 7.75
C ALA A 139 6.98 -10.94 6.30
N LEU A 140 6.62 -12.20 6.04
CA LEU A 140 6.25 -12.67 4.72
C LEU A 140 5.01 -11.95 4.18
N PHE A 141 3.92 -11.90 4.95
CA PHE A 141 2.70 -11.25 4.50
C PHE A 141 2.83 -9.73 4.45
N ALA A 142 3.61 -9.13 5.36
CA ALA A 142 3.94 -7.71 5.29
C ALA A 142 4.74 -7.36 4.03
N ALA A 143 5.75 -8.16 3.67
CA ALA A 143 6.54 -7.98 2.44
C ALA A 143 5.70 -8.12 1.16
N LEU A 144 4.67 -8.96 1.19
CA LEU A 144 3.78 -9.16 0.05
C LEU A 144 2.75 -8.01 -0.09
N ALA A 145 2.39 -7.36 1.02
CA ALA A 145 1.50 -6.20 1.03
C ALA A 145 2.25 -4.89 0.68
N ASP A 146 3.37 -4.63 1.35
CA ASP A 146 4.30 -3.50 1.12
C ASP A 146 5.63 -4.02 0.53
N PRO A 147 5.65 -4.50 -0.73
CA PRO A 147 6.90 -4.86 -1.36
C PRO A 147 7.79 -3.62 -1.46
N PRO A 148 9.13 -3.77 -1.54
CA PRO A 148 10.04 -2.66 -1.82
C PRO A 148 9.67 -2.03 -3.15
N ARG A 149 8.79 -1.03 -3.13
CA ARG A 149 8.44 -0.22 -4.29
C ARG A 149 9.43 0.93 -4.36
N PHE A 150 9.62 1.46 -5.56
CA PHE A 150 10.15 2.80 -5.70
C PHE A 150 9.24 3.76 -4.92
N GLY A 151 9.78 4.34 -3.84
CA GLY A 151 9.17 5.46 -3.16
C GLY A 151 8.21 5.16 -2.03
N THR A 152 8.51 4.30 -1.06
CA THR A 152 7.77 4.23 0.23
C THR A 152 8.60 4.76 1.41
N ASP A 153 9.30 5.88 1.23
CA ASP A 153 10.18 6.49 2.24
C ASP A 153 9.69 7.88 2.73
N SER A 154 10.33 8.51 3.71
CA SER A 154 10.04 9.90 4.08
C SER A 154 10.78 10.91 3.18
N ALA A 155 10.48 12.21 3.32
CA ALA A 155 11.11 13.31 2.59
C ALA A 155 10.97 13.26 1.05
N ARG A 156 9.96 12.55 0.54
CA ARG A 156 9.75 12.32 -0.91
C ARG A 156 9.28 13.56 -1.68
N TYR A 157 8.48 14.40 -1.03
CA TYR A 157 7.69 15.44 -1.72
C TYR A 157 7.93 16.81 -1.09
N GLU A 158 9.17 17.30 -1.14
CA GLU A 158 9.55 18.58 -0.50
C GLU A 158 8.69 19.77 -0.99
N ALA A 159 8.50 19.89 -2.31
CA ALA A 159 7.64 20.94 -2.89
C ALA A 159 6.19 20.81 -2.41
N GLN A 160 5.63 19.59 -2.40
CA GLN A 160 4.29 19.34 -1.88
C GLN A 160 4.19 19.64 -0.38
N ARG A 161 5.22 19.36 0.43
CA ARG A 161 5.25 19.69 1.87
C ARG A 161 5.20 21.20 2.09
N ALA A 162 5.94 21.98 1.29
CA ALA A 162 5.85 23.44 1.34
C ALA A 162 4.45 23.93 0.98
N ALA A 163 3.84 23.37 -0.08
CA ALA A 163 2.47 23.68 -0.49
C ALA A 163 1.45 23.30 0.59
N LEU A 164 1.59 22.13 1.21
CA LEU A 164 0.77 21.67 2.33
C LEU A 164 0.86 22.64 3.51
N ALA A 165 2.06 23.03 3.91
CA ALA A 165 2.27 23.97 5.01
C ALA A 165 1.61 25.34 4.72
N ALA A 166 1.71 25.82 3.48
CA ALA A 166 1.06 27.07 3.06
C ALA A 166 -0.48 26.97 3.11
N LEU A 167 -1.05 25.87 2.60
CA LEU A 167 -2.49 25.60 2.68
C LEU A 167 -2.98 25.54 4.13
N CYS A 168 -2.25 24.83 4.98
CA CYS A 168 -2.57 24.68 6.39
C CYS A 168 -2.57 26.03 7.12
N ARG A 169 -1.56 26.89 6.89
CA ARG A 169 -1.53 28.26 7.43
C ARG A 169 -2.74 29.08 7.00
N GLY A 170 -3.10 29.01 5.71
CA GLY A 170 -4.28 29.72 5.19
C GLY A 170 -5.60 29.23 5.79
N ALA A 171 -5.68 27.96 6.21
CA ALA A 171 -6.86 27.38 6.84
C ALA A 171 -6.94 27.63 8.36
N ALA A 172 -5.82 27.91 9.03
CA ALA A 172 -5.74 28.07 10.49
C ALA A 172 -6.66 29.19 11.04
N GLY A 173 -6.96 30.22 10.25
CA GLY A 173 -7.86 31.32 10.62
C GLY A 173 -9.36 30.98 10.63
N ARG A 174 -9.76 29.76 10.23
CA ARG A 174 -11.18 29.38 10.05
C ARG A 174 -11.88 28.89 11.32
N GLY A 175 -11.23 28.94 12.48
CA GLY A 175 -11.84 28.61 13.78
C GLY A 175 -12.25 27.15 13.98
N ARG A 176 -11.87 26.24 13.06
CA ARG A 176 -12.15 24.80 13.15
C ARG A 176 -10.88 23.98 13.04
N ARG A 177 -10.90 22.78 13.62
CA ARG A 177 -9.79 21.84 13.52
C ARG A 177 -9.59 21.39 12.07
N LEU A 178 -8.38 21.54 11.57
CA LEU A 178 -8.00 21.15 10.21
C LEU A 178 -8.07 19.63 10.06
N THR A 179 -8.67 19.16 8.97
CA THR A 179 -8.77 17.72 8.65
C THR A 179 -8.01 17.39 7.37
N LEU A 180 -7.08 16.43 7.46
CA LEU A 180 -6.35 15.88 6.32
C LEU A 180 -6.79 14.44 6.04
N VAL A 181 -6.84 14.08 4.77
CA VAL A 181 -7.00 12.70 4.32
C VAL A 181 -5.89 12.35 3.35
N ASP A 182 -5.16 11.26 3.59
CA ASP A 182 -4.21 10.68 2.65
C ASP A 182 -4.85 9.45 2.01
N LEU A 183 -5.14 9.51 0.71
CA LEU A 183 -5.81 8.44 -0.03
C LEU A 183 -4.89 7.25 -0.33
N ALA A 184 -3.58 7.40 -0.11
CA ALA A 184 -2.54 6.47 -0.56
C ALA A 184 -1.46 6.25 0.51
N CYS A 185 -1.89 6.05 1.76
CA CYS A 185 -1.00 6.15 2.90
C CYS A 185 0.10 5.08 2.92
N GLY A 186 -0.12 3.93 2.27
CA GLY A 186 0.73 2.76 2.41
C GLY A 186 0.91 2.42 3.89
N VAL A 187 2.15 2.17 4.30
CA VAL A 187 2.52 1.93 5.71
C VAL A 187 2.63 3.20 6.57
N GLY A 188 2.14 4.35 6.09
CA GLY A 188 1.91 5.55 6.90
C GLY A 188 3.06 6.57 6.98
N LEU A 189 4.25 6.28 6.41
CA LEU A 189 5.39 7.21 6.46
C LEU A 189 5.06 8.62 5.93
N GLY A 190 4.43 8.70 4.75
CA GLY A 190 4.04 9.98 4.16
C GLY A 190 2.92 10.68 4.95
N THR A 191 1.98 9.90 5.49
CA THR A 191 0.86 10.43 6.29
C THR A 191 1.34 11.03 7.61
N TYR A 192 2.26 10.36 8.31
CA TYR A 192 2.87 10.91 9.53
C TYR A 192 3.69 12.17 9.24
N GLU A 193 4.47 12.18 8.15
CA GLU A 193 5.21 13.39 7.72
C GLU A 193 4.26 14.57 7.41
N ALA A 194 3.13 14.31 6.74
CA ALA A 194 2.10 15.31 6.49
C ALA A 194 1.44 15.80 7.79
N ALA A 195 1.18 14.90 8.73
CA ALA A 195 0.62 15.22 10.04
C ALA A 195 1.53 16.16 10.84
N VAL A 196 2.84 15.85 10.91
CA VAL A 196 3.85 16.72 11.54
C VAL A 196 3.91 18.07 10.84
N THR A 197 3.97 18.08 9.50
CA THR A 197 4.05 19.31 8.70
C THR A 197 2.83 20.20 8.94
N ALA A 198 1.63 19.63 8.94
CA ALA A 198 0.39 20.37 9.18
C ALA A 198 0.30 20.88 10.62
N ALA A 199 0.66 20.06 11.61
CA ALA A 199 0.66 20.46 13.02
C ALA A 199 1.60 21.64 13.27
N ALA A 200 2.82 21.58 12.72
CA ALA A 200 3.79 22.66 12.81
C ALA A 200 3.30 23.94 12.10
N ALA A 201 2.66 23.79 10.94
CA ALA A 201 2.16 24.93 10.16
C ALA A 201 1.03 25.70 10.87
N ILE A 202 0.17 25.02 11.65
CA ILE A 202 -0.97 25.64 12.32
C ILE A 202 -0.77 25.84 13.84
N GLY A 203 0.31 25.32 14.41
CA GLY A 203 0.56 25.37 15.86
C GLY A 203 -0.42 24.54 16.71
N ALA A 204 -1.15 23.60 16.10
CA ALA A 204 -2.19 22.80 16.76
C ALA A 204 -2.34 21.42 16.08
N PRO A 205 -2.86 20.38 16.77
CA PRO A 205 -2.97 19.05 16.19
C PRO A 205 -4.13 18.96 15.17
N PRO A 206 -3.88 18.71 13.87
CA PRO A 206 -4.93 18.39 12.90
C PRO A 206 -5.61 17.04 13.21
N ARG A 207 -6.74 16.78 12.56
CA ARG A 207 -7.29 15.43 12.40
C ARG A 207 -6.71 14.83 11.14
N VAL A 208 -6.17 13.61 11.21
CA VAL A 208 -5.51 12.98 10.05
C VAL A 208 -6.02 11.56 9.89
N LEU A 209 -6.36 11.21 8.65
CA LEU A 209 -6.78 9.87 8.26
C LEU A 209 -5.93 9.40 7.07
N GLY A 210 -5.22 8.28 7.22
CA GLY A 210 -4.57 7.57 6.14
C GLY A 210 -5.43 6.43 5.61
N LEU A 211 -5.55 6.32 4.29
CA LEU A 211 -6.27 5.26 3.60
C LEU A 211 -5.34 4.47 2.71
N THR A 212 -5.52 3.16 2.70
CA THR A 212 -4.85 2.24 1.77
C THR A 212 -5.81 1.14 1.32
N LEU A 213 -5.54 0.53 0.17
CA LEU A 213 -6.26 -0.65 -0.31
C LEU A 213 -5.87 -1.94 0.43
N GLU A 214 -4.69 -1.99 1.06
CA GLU A 214 -4.16 -3.19 1.72
C GLU A 214 -4.36 -3.11 3.24
N PRO A 215 -5.18 -3.99 3.87
CA PRO A 215 -5.36 -3.96 5.32
C PRO A 215 -4.08 -4.16 6.13
N LEU A 216 -3.14 -4.94 5.62
CA LEU A 216 -1.83 -5.12 6.26
C LEU A 216 -1.01 -3.83 6.28
N GLU A 217 -1.11 -2.98 5.25
CA GLU A 217 -0.47 -1.66 5.26
C GLU A 217 -1.08 -0.74 6.32
N ALA A 218 -2.42 -0.72 6.45
CA ALA A 218 -3.10 0.05 7.48
C ALA A 218 -2.75 -0.45 8.89
N TRP A 219 -2.67 -1.78 9.09
CA TRP A 219 -2.22 -2.38 10.33
C TRP A 219 -0.78 -1.97 10.68
N MET A 220 0.16 -2.12 9.74
CA MET A 220 1.57 -1.72 9.92
C MET A 220 1.71 -0.24 10.27
N ALA A 221 0.95 0.63 9.57
CA ALA A 221 0.92 2.07 9.83
C ALA A 221 0.44 2.36 11.26
N SER A 222 -0.70 1.80 11.67
CA SER A 222 -1.29 2.01 12.99
C SER A 222 -0.41 1.54 14.15
N ARG A 223 0.39 0.48 13.92
CA ARG A 223 1.29 -0.12 14.92
C ARG A 223 2.72 0.41 14.84
N CYS A 224 3.03 1.23 13.83
CA CYS A 224 4.38 1.71 13.56
C CYS A 224 5.41 0.56 13.51
N CYS A 225 5.06 -0.53 12.81
CA CYS A 225 5.89 -1.72 12.67
C CYS A 225 6.02 -2.13 11.20
N LEU A 226 7.20 -2.61 10.83
CA LEU A 226 7.56 -3.12 9.50
C LEU A 226 8.40 -4.39 9.67
N PRO A 227 7.78 -5.54 9.98
CA PRO A 227 8.52 -6.78 10.28
C PRO A 227 9.35 -7.29 9.10
N HIS A 228 9.01 -6.87 7.88
CA HIS A 228 9.75 -7.19 6.66
C HIS A 228 10.89 -6.20 6.34
N ASP A 229 10.95 -5.06 7.03
CA ASP A 229 11.84 -3.96 6.72
C ASP A 229 12.37 -3.26 7.99
N PRO A 230 13.33 -3.91 8.68
CA PRO A 230 13.93 -3.35 9.89
C PRO A 230 14.70 -2.04 9.63
N GLY A 231 15.04 -1.71 8.39
CA GLY A 231 15.69 -0.45 8.03
C GLY A 231 14.71 0.74 7.96
N ARG A 232 13.46 0.52 7.54
CA ARG A 232 12.41 1.56 7.50
C ARG A 232 11.68 1.72 8.84
N GLU A 233 11.57 0.68 9.66
CA GLU A 233 10.79 0.72 10.92
C GLU A 233 11.22 1.83 11.89
N PRO A 234 12.51 2.06 12.19
CA PRO A 234 12.92 3.11 13.13
C PRO A 234 12.53 4.52 12.66
N ARG A 235 12.51 4.74 11.34
CA ARG A 235 12.10 6.02 10.74
C ARG A 235 10.61 6.24 10.90
N LEU A 236 9.80 5.21 10.65
CA LEU A 236 8.35 5.24 10.88
C LEU A 236 8.04 5.57 12.35
N ARG A 237 8.67 4.87 13.29
CA ARG A 237 8.48 5.12 14.73
C ARG A 237 8.88 6.53 15.14
N ARG A 238 9.99 7.05 14.62
CA ARG A 238 10.44 8.42 14.89
C ARG A 238 9.41 9.46 14.43
N LEU A 239 8.88 9.31 13.21
CA LEU A 239 7.86 10.21 12.68
C LEU A 239 6.56 10.12 13.47
N ALA A 240 6.11 8.90 13.78
CA ALA A 240 4.91 8.68 14.57
C ALA A 240 4.99 9.30 15.97
N ALA A 241 6.16 9.25 16.62
CA ALA A 241 6.39 9.87 17.91
C ALA A 241 6.32 11.42 17.88
N GLN A 242 6.53 12.03 16.72
CA GLN A 242 6.45 13.48 16.51
C GLN A 242 5.06 13.94 16.04
N ALA A 243 4.29 13.02 15.45
CA ALA A 243 3.02 13.34 14.85
C ALA A 243 1.90 13.43 15.89
N PRO A 244 0.86 14.24 15.63
CA PRO A 244 -0.43 14.08 16.31
C PRO A 244 -1.02 12.69 16.02
N PRO A 245 -2.03 12.23 16.76
CA PRO A 245 -2.72 10.97 16.48
C PRO A 245 -3.23 10.91 15.02
N VAL A 246 -2.92 9.81 14.34
CA VAL A 246 -3.35 9.52 12.97
C VAL A 246 -4.19 8.25 12.98
N ASP A 247 -5.35 8.30 12.34
CA ASP A 247 -6.17 7.11 12.09
C ASP A 247 -5.76 6.47 10.75
N PHE A 248 -5.78 5.14 10.67
CA PHE A 248 -5.53 4.41 9.42
C PHE A 248 -6.69 3.47 9.11
N LEU A 249 -7.05 3.37 7.83
CA LEU A 249 -8.16 2.54 7.37
C LEU A 249 -7.86 1.89 6.02
N ALA A 250 -8.24 0.62 5.90
CA ALA A 250 -8.31 -0.04 4.60
C ALA A 250 -9.60 0.37 3.86
N ALA A 251 -9.48 1.02 2.71
CA ALA A 251 -10.62 1.48 1.92
C ALA A 251 -10.29 1.60 0.43
N ASP A 252 -11.32 1.41 -0.41
CA ASP A 252 -11.24 1.73 -1.83
C ASP A 252 -11.49 3.22 -2.07
N VAL A 253 -10.49 3.92 -2.59
CA VAL A 253 -10.54 5.36 -2.87
C VAL A 253 -11.60 5.76 -3.88
N ARG A 254 -12.10 4.80 -4.67
CA ARG A 254 -13.18 5.02 -5.64
C ARG A 254 -14.56 5.09 -4.97
N HIS A 255 -14.68 4.53 -3.75
CA HIS A 255 -15.91 4.45 -2.97
C HIS A 255 -15.58 4.58 -1.47
N LEU A 256 -15.37 5.81 -1.00
CA LEU A 256 -14.87 6.02 0.35
C LEU A 256 -15.97 5.77 1.39
N PRO A 257 -15.73 4.93 2.42
CA PRO A 257 -16.69 4.65 3.48
C PRO A 257 -16.75 5.77 4.53
N LEU A 258 -16.60 7.02 4.10
CA LEU A 258 -16.49 8.20 4.95
C LEU A 258 -17.76 9.02 4.91
N ALA A 259 -18.47 9.08 6.03
CA ALA A 259 -19.56 10.02 6.30
C ALA A 259 -19.02 11.43 6.63
N LEU A 260 -18.08 11.90 5.80
CA LEU A 260 -17.50 13.23 5.83
C LEU A 260 -17.95 13.90 4.53
N ALA A 261 -18.83 14.89 4.59
CA ALA A 261 -19.20 15.69 3.43
C ALA A 261 -18.78 17.12 3.72
N ASN A 262 -18.03 17.74 2.81
CA ASN A 262 -17.50 19.10 2.98
C ASN A 262 -16.81 19.32 4.33
N ALA A 263 -15.93 18.39 4.71
CA ALA A 263 -15.31 18.36 6.05
C ALA A 263 -13.79 18.17 6.01
N VAL A 264 -13.20 17.99 4.82
CA VAL A 264 -11.76 17.79 4.62
C VAL A 264 -11.13 19.05 4.04
N ASP A 265 -10.03 19.51 4.63
CA ASP A 265 -9.31 20.70 4.16
C ASP A 265 -8.33 20.36 3.05
N VAL A 266 -7.58 19.28 3.24
CA VAL A 266 -6.55 18.85 2.32
C VAL A 266 -6.64 17.35 2.12
N ILE A 267 -6.65 16.94 0.86
CA ILE A 267 -6.53 15.55 0.46
C ILE A 267 -5.16 15.36 -0.19
N LEU A 268 -4.45 14.31 0.21
CA LEU A 268 -3.21 13.85 -0.43
C LEU A 268 -3.53 12.61 -1.26
N CYS A 269 -3.04 12.55 -2.49
CA CYS A 269 -3.23 11.42 -3.40
C CYS A 269 -1.92 11.13 -4.13
N ASN A 270 -0.96 10.62 -3.38
CA ASN A 270 0.41 10.45 -3.84
C ASN A 270 0.66 9.04 -4.41
N GLY A 271 1.32 8.93 -5.56
CA GLY A 271 1.67 7.65 -6.18
C GLY A 271 0.48 6.80 -6.66
N LEU A 272 -0.73 7.35 -6.61
CA LEU A 272 -1.96 6.67 -7.03
C LEU A 272 -2.26 6.93 -8.51
N VAL A 273 -2.27 8.20 -8.93
CA VAL A 273 -2.57 8.59 -10.31
C VAL A 273 -1.48 8.10 -11.26
N GLY A 274 -1.85 7.26 -12.22
CA GLY A 274 -0.92 6.64 -13.16
C GLY A 274 -0.20 5.41 -12.62
N GLY A 275 -0.35 5.11 -11.32
CA GLY A 275 0.06 3.84 -10.75
C GLY A 275 -0.80 2.68 -11.25
N ASP A 276 -0.40 1.45 -10.91
CA ASP A 276 -1.11 0.24 -11.35
C ASP A 276 -2.60 0.27 -11.00
N HIS A 277 -2.94 0.76 -9.80
CA HIS A 277 -4.28 0.68 -9.23
C HIS A 277 -5.31 1.68 -9.78
N LEU A 278 -4.89 2.76 -10.46
CA LEU A 278 -5.77 3.79 -11.00
C LEU A 278 -5.32 4.20 -12.41
N ARG A 279 -5.71 3.38 -13.39
CA ARG A 279 -5.39 3.59 -14.80
C ARG A 279 -6.59 3.92 -15.68
N ARG A 280 -7.78 3.41 -15.33
CA ARG A 280 -8.99 3.62 -16.13
C ARG A 280 -9.55 5.00 -15.88
N GLN A 281 -10.11 5.61 -16.93
CA GLN A 281 -10.73 6.92 -16.84
C GLN A 281 -11.87 6.95 -15.81
N ASP A 282 -12.69 5.89 -15.75
CA ASP A 282 -13.79 5.77 -14.78
C ASP A 282 -13.28 5.76 -13.33
N ASP A 283 -12.17 5.07 -13.07
CA ASP A 283 -11.55 5.01 -11.74
C ASP A 283 -11.03 6.39 -11.32
N LEU A 284 -10.38 7.11 -12.25
CA LEU A 284 -9.90 8.47 -12.02
C LEU A 284 -11.04 9.46 -11.77
N ALA A 285 -12.14 9.34 -12.54
CA ALA A 285 -13.33 10.15 -12.36
C ALA A 285 -14.00 9.87 -11.00
N ALA A 286 -14.03 8.61 -10.56
CA ALA A 286 -14.55 8.23 -9.25
C ALA A 286 -13.75 8.87 -8.12
N VAL A 287 -12.41 8.87 -8.20
CA VAL A 287 -11.53 9.54 -7.22
C VAL A 287 -11.78 11.05 -7.18
N LEU A 288 -11.91 11.72 -8.32
CA LEU A 288 -12.23 13.15 -8.37
C LEU A 288 -13.59 13.44 -7.72
N ARG A 289 -14.61 12.63 -8.02
CA ARG A 289 -15.94 12.77 -7.41
C ARG A 289 -15.91 12.62 -5.89
N GLU A 290 -15.22 11.60 -5.39
CA GLU A 290 -15.05 11.39 -3.95
C GLU A 290 -14.25 12.54 -3.31
N ALA A 291 -13.17 13.01 -3.93
CA ALA A 291 -12.41 14.15 -3.44
C ALA A 291 -13.28 15.42 -3.35
N ARG A 292 -14.06 15.73 -4.38
CA ARG A 292 -14.98 16.89 -4.37
C ARG A 292 -16.03 16.76 -3.27
N ARG A 293 -16.59 15.57 -3.05
CA ARG A 293 -17.57 15.30 -1.98
C ARG A 293 -17.01 15.56 -0.59
N LEU A 294 -15.74 15.22 -0.37
CA LEU A 294 -15.07 15.36 0.93
C LEU A 294 -14.62 16.79 1.22
N LEU A 295 -14.12 17.52 0.21
CA LEU A 295 -13.46 18.81 0.39
C LEU A 295 -14.43 19.91 0.82
N VAL A 296 -14.00 20.69 1.81
CA VAL A 296 -14.61 21.99 2.16
C VAL A 296 -14.46 22.98 1.00
N PRO A 297 -15.29 24.03 0.92
CA PRO A 297 -15.00 25.17 0.05
C PRO A 297 -13.60 25.74 0.29
N GLY A 298 -12.83 25.91 -0.78
CA GLY A 298 -11.43 26.35 -0.73
C GLY A 298 -10.45 25.31 -0.16
N GLY A 299 -10.87 24.06 0.02
CA GLY A 299 -9.99 22.93 0.24
C GLY A 299 -9.24 22.52 -1.04
N ALA A 300 -8.23 21.66 -0.90
CA ALA A 300 -7.39 21.26 -2.03
C ALA A 300 -7.08 19.76 -2.04
N LEU A 301 -7.02 19.20 -3.25
CA LEU A 301 -6.45 17.90 -3.52
C LEU A 301 -5.01 18.09 -4.04
N LEU A 302 -4.04 17.51 -3.34
CA LEU A 302 -2.63 17.49 -3.74
C LEU A 302 -2.30 16.12 -4.30
N VAL A 303 -1.75 16.09 -5.52
CA VAL A 303 -1.33 14.87 -6.19
C VAL A 303 0.16 15.00 -6.47
N ALA A 304 0.95 14.03 -6.01
CA ALA A 304 2.34 13.94 -6.42
C ALA A 304 2.66 12.56 -7.00
N ASN A 305 3.42 12.55 -8.09
CA ASN A 305 3.85 11.35 -8.76
C ASN A 305 5.30 11.51 -9.26
N ARG A 306 6.25 11.19 -8.38
CA ARG A 306 7.70 11.25 -8.66
C ARG A 306 8.33 9.88 -8.95
N PHE A 307 7.54 8.81 -8.94
CA PHE A 307 8.04 7.42 -9.03
C PHE A 307 7.77 6.75 -10.37
N HIS A 308 7.09 7.47 -11.25
CA HIS A 308 6.64 6.93 -12.51
C HIS A 308 6.98 7.92 -13.62
N ASP A 309 8.27 8.02 -13.96
CA ASP A 309 8.71 8.83 -15.12
C ASP A 309 8.05 8.37 -16.43
N GLY A 310 7.58 7.11 -16.49
CA GLY A 310 6.75 6.58 -17.58
C GLY A 310 5.24 6.87 -17.49
N CYS A 311 4.76 7.56 -16.44
CA CYS A 311 3.33 7.81 -16.22
C CYS A 311 2.93 9.28 -16.33
N ARG A 312 3.82 10.16 -16.83
CA ARG A 312 3.49 11.55 -17.15
C ARG A 312 2.18 11.67 -17.93
N ALA A 313 2.02 10.89 -19.00
CA ALA A 313 0.81 10.88 -19.80
C ALA A 313 -0.45 10.52 -19.00
N ALA A 314 -0.35 9.65 -17.98
CA ALA A 314 -1.48 9.30 -17.13
C ALA A 314 -1.84 10.44 -16.15
N VAL A 315 -0.84 11.16 -15.63
CA VAL A 315 -1.05 12.31 -14.77
C VAL A 315 -1.60 13.51 -15.56
N GLU A 316 -1.11 13.73 -16.77
CA GLU A 316 -1.66 14.77 -17.67
C GLU A 316 -3.11 14.46 -18.04
N ARG A 317 -3.45 13.21 -18.39
CA ARG A 317 -4.85 12.79 -18.60
C ARG A 317 -5.72 13.02 -17.36
N PHE A 318 -5.19 12.77 -16.16
CA PHE A 318 -5.90 13.04 -14.92
C PHE A 318 -6.16 14.55 -14.72
N ALA A 319 -5.17 15.39 -15.02
CA ALA A 319 -5.33 16.84 -14.97
C ALA A 319 -6.39 17.33 -15.96
N ASP A 320 -6.40 16.81 -17.19
CA ASP A 320 -7.40 17.17 -18.21
C ASP A 320 -8.81 16.72 -17.83
N LEU A 321 -8.93 15.51 -17.26
CA LEU A 321 -10.19 15.02 -16.70
C LEU A 321 -10.69 15.92 -15.57
N ALA A 322 -9.80 16.36 -14.68
CA ALA A 322 -10.13 17.26 -13.59
C ALA A 322 -10.62 18.63 -14.10
N ARG A 323 -9.92 19.23 -15.08
CA ARG A 323 -10.35 20.48 -15.72
C ARG A 323 -11.73 20.34 -16.36
N SER A 324 -11.95 19.24 -17.08
CA SER A 324 -13.24 18.93 -17.71
C SER A 324 -14.37 18.75 -16.70
N ALA A 325 -14.03 18.27 -15.49
CA ALA A 325 -14.95 18.19 -14.36
C ALA A 325 -15.06 19.51 -13.57
N GLY A 326 -14.50 20.62 -14.05
CA GLY A 326 -14.61 21.94 -13.45
C GLY A 326 -13.62 22.25 -12.32
N TRP A 327 -12.60 21.42 -12.12
CA TRP A 327 -11.54 21.73 -11.16
C TRP A 327 -10.58 22.78 -11.73
N HIS A 328 -10.12 23.70 -10.87
CA HIS A 328 -8.93 24.47 -11.17
C HIS A 328 -7.68 23.63 -10.87
N VAL A 329 -6.74 23.57 -11.83
CA VAL A 329 -5.58 22.68 -11.78
C VAL A 329 -4.30 23.49 -11.96
N ASP A 330 -3.49 23.54 -10.91
CA ASP A 330 -2.18 24.21 -10.86
C ASP A 330 -1.04 23.20 -10.70
N GLY A 331 0.18 23.65 -11.02
CA GLY A 331 1.41 22.90 -10.79
C GLY A 331 1.91 22.13 -12.02
N THR A 332 2.73 21.12 -11.78
CA THR A 332 3.35 20.30 -12.83
C THR A 332 2.89 18.86 -12.70
N TRP A 333 3.17 18.02 -13.69
CA TRP A 333 2.82 16.59 -13.64
C TRP A 333 3.47 15.84 -12.44
N HIS A 334 4.52 16.38 -11.84
CA HIS A 334 5.11 15.82 -10.62
C HIS A 334 4.35 16.18 -9.35
N ASP A 335 3.73 17.36 -9.32
CA ASP A 335 3.14 18.00 -8.15
C ASP A 335 1.96 18.87 -8.63
N LEU A 336 0.76 18.28 -8.67
CA LEU A 336 -0.48 18.96 -9.02
C LEU A 336 -1.23 19.42 -7.77
N ARG A 337 -1.86 20.58 -7.87
CA ARG A 337 -2.84 21.09 -6.91
C ARG A 337 -4.17 21.28 -7.62
N LEU A 338 -5.20 20.66 -7.10
CA LEU A 338 -6.56 20.74 -7.62
C LEU A 338 -7.46 21.40 -6.58
N THR A 339 -8.24 22.39 -7.00
CA THR A 339 -9.29 23.01 -6.17
C THR A 339 -10.66 22.91 -6.85
N PRO A 340 -11.73 22.49 -6.13
CA PRO A 340 -13.02 22.14 -6.72
C PRO A 340 -13.72 23.21 -7.53
#